data_AF-A0A7C2I1B1-F1
#
_entry.id   AF-A0A7C2I1B1-F1
#
_cell.length_a   1.000
_cell.length_b   1.000
_cell.length_c   1.000
_cell.angle_alpha   90.00
_cell.angle_beta   90.00
_cell.angle_gamma   90.00
#
_symmetry.space_group_name_H-M   'P 1'
#
loop_
_entity.id
_entity.type
_entity.pdbx_description
1 polymer ?
#
loop_
_entity_poly.entity_id
_entity_poly.type
_entity_poly.pdbx_seq_one_letter_code
_entity_poly.pdbx_strand_id
1 'polypeptide(L)'
;MQKNSKKKIVAAVSDLLFTVKINDAARKAGLAVDFVKSEKDLLEKAGEQPVAIILDLNYEAVHPLRLITRLKGNAQFKNISLIGYLSHVQGELKRQAHEAGCDIVMTRSAFSQNLPQILKRHADMA
;
A
#
# COMPACT_ATOMS: atom_id res chain seq x y z
N MET A 1 -2.90 29.13 -8.67
CA MET A 1 -3.96 28.19 -8.24
C MET A 1 -3.28 26.99 -7.59
N GLN A 2 -3.18 26.97 -6.26
CA GLN A 2 -2.58 25.84 -5.56
C GLN A 2 -3.56 24.66 -5.69
N LYS A 3 -3.25 23.70 -6.56
CA LYS A 3 -3.93 22.39 -6.51
C LYS A 3 -3.63 21.86 -5.12
N ASN A 4 -4.63 21.89 -4.25
CA ASN A 4 -4.58 21.22 -2.97
C ASN A 4 -4.58 19.72 -3.28
N SER A 5 -3.41 19.20 -3.65
CA SER A 5 -3.19 17.81 -3.98
C SER A 5 -3.43 17.04 -2.69
N LYS A 6 -4.68 16.62 -2.46
CA LYS A 6 -5.02 15.75 -1.32
C LYS A 6 -4.03 14.60 -1.34
N LYS A 7 -3.24 14.47 -0.26
CA LYS A 7 -2.27 13.39 -0.07
C LYS A 7 -2.99 12.06 -0.31
N LYS A 8 -2.48 11.26 -1.27
CA LYS A 8 -3.14 10.05 -1.73
C LYS A 8 -2.39 8.80 -1.32
N ILE A 9 -3.15 7.75 -1.04
CA ILE A 9 -2.68 6.37 -0.95
C ILE A 9 -3.27 5.58 -2.12
N VAL A 10 -2.51 4.61 -2.62
CA VAL A 10 -3.04 3.60 -3.55
C VAL A 10 -3.12 2.28 -2.82
N ALA A 11 -4.22 1.54 -2.99
CA ALA A 11 -4.41 0.25 -2.32
C ALA A 11 -4.87 -0.83 -3.30
N ALA A 12 -4.15 -1.94 -3.36
CA ALA A 12 -4.60 -3.17 -4.02
C ALA A 12 -4.93 -4.20 -2.94
N VAL A 13 -6.23 -4.39 -2.68
CA VAL A 13 -6.74 -5.30 -1.65
C VAL A 13 -7.87 -6.15 -2.20
N SER A 14 -7.90 -7.42 -1.79
CA SER A 14 -8.92 -8.38 -2.24
C SER A 14 -10.19 -8.37 -1.37
N ASP A 15 -10.07 -7.92 -0.11
CA ASP A 15 -11.10 -8.03 0.93
C ASP A 15 -11.86 -6.71 1.13
N LEU A 16 -13.19 -6.75 0.97
CA LEU A 16 -14.08 -5.59 1.13
C LEU A 16 -14.04 -4.98 2.54
N LEU A 17 -13.87 -5.79 3.59
CA LEU A 17 -13.73 -5.28 4.96
C LEU A 17 -12.48 -4.43 5.09
N PHE A 18 -11.38 -4.81 4.44
CA PHE A 18 -10.15 -4.02 4.40
C PHE A 18 -10.31 -2.74 3.60
N THR A 19 -11.04 -2.78 2.48
CA THR A 19 -11.40 -1.56 1.73
C THR A 19 -12.08 -0.55 2.64
N VAL A 20 -13.08 -0.97 3.42
CA VAL A 20 -13.80 -0.08 4.36
C VAL A 20 -12.88 0.45 5.46
N LYS A 21 -12.08 -0.42 6.09
CA LYS A 21 -11.16 -0.02 7.17
C LYS A 21 -10.08 0.95 6.70
N ILE A 22 -9.48 0.71 5.54
CA ILE A 22 -8.46 1.58 4.94
C ILE A 22 -9.08 2.93 4.61
N ASN A 23 -10.26 2.94 3.99
CA ASN A 23 -10.93 4.19 3.63
C ASN A 23 -11.29 5.04 4.86
N ASP A 24 -11.85 4.43 5.92
CA ASP A 24 -12.19 5.15 7.16
C ASP A 24 -10.94 5.70 7.86
N ALA A 25 -9.88 4.89 7.99
CA ALA A 25 -8.63 5.31 8.60
C ALA A 25 -7.95 6.43 7.79
N ALA A 26 -7.95 6.33 6.45
CA ALA A 26 -7.38 7.35 5.57
C ALA A 26 -8.15 8.66 5.68
N ARG A 27 -9.50 8.60 5.65
CA ARG A 27 -10.35 9.77 5.83
C ARG A 27 -10.08 10.48 7.15
N LYS A 28 -9.93 9.73 8.25
CA LYS A 28 -9.57 10.28 9.58
C LYS A 28 -8.19 10.93 9.59
N ALA A 29 -7.27 10.44 8.77
CA ALA A 29 -5.93 11.01 8.57
C ALA A 29 -5.88 12.14 7.52
N GLY A 30 -7.01 12.53 6.91
CA GLY A 30 -7.05 13.55 5.86
C GLY A 30 -6.51 13.09 4.49
N LEU A 31 -6.37 11.78 4.29
CA LEU A 31 -5.86 11.16 3.07
C LEU A 31 -7.00 10.70 2.16
N ALA A 32 -6.77 10.73 0.84
CA ALA A 32 -7.62 10.04 -0.14
C ALA A 32 -7.03 8.67 -0.48
N VAL A 33 -7.88 7.72 -0.90
CA VAL A 33 -7.45 6.37 -1.29
C VAL A 33 -7.98 6.01 -2.66
N ASP A 34 -7.08 5.64 -3.57
CA ASP A 34 -7.41 5.03 -4.86
C ASP A 34 -7.28 3.51 -4.74
N PHE A 35 -8.41 2.80 -4.82
CA PHE A 35 -8.43 1.34 -4.82
C PHE A 35 -8.29 0.80 -6.25
N VAL A 36 -7.30 -0.06 -6.47
CA VAL A 36 -6.96 -0.62 -7.78
C VAL A 36 -7.05 -2.14 -7.76
N LYS A 37 -7.31 -2.75 -8.91
CA LYS A 37 -7.54 -4.19 -9.05
C LYS A 37 -6.60 -4.88 -10.03
N SER A 38 -5.66 -4.13 -10.63
CA SER A 38 -4.69 -4.67 -11.58
C SER A 38 -3.31 -4.05 -11.37
N GLU A 39 -2.27 -4.77 -11.80
CA GLU A 39 -0.89 -4.25 -11.83
C GLU A 39 -0.80 -2.96 -12.66
N LYS A 40 -1.49 -2.92 -13.80
CA LYS A 40 -1.47 -1.76 -14.70
C LYS A 40 -2.01 -0.51 -14.02
N ASP A 41 -3.18 -0.59 -13.40
CA ASP A 41 -3.80 0.55 -12.72
C ASP A 41 -2.95 1.01 -11.54
N LEU A 42 -2.32 0.08 -10.82
CA LEU A 42 -1.45 0.43 -9.71
C LEU A 42 -0.20 1.18 -10.18
N LEU A 43 0.43 0.74 -11.27
CA LEU A 43 1.61 1.42 -11.83
C LEU A 43 1.25 2.81 -12.40
N GLU A 44 0.08 2.95 -13.04
CA GLU A 44 -0.42 4.24 -13.49
C GLU A 44 -0.59 5.20 -12.30
N LYS A 45 -1.23 4.72 -11.22
CA LYS A 45 -1.44 5.51 -9.99
C LYS A 45 -0.16 5.77 -9.21
N ALA A 46 0.83 4.89 -9.27
CA ALA A 46 2.15 5.14 -8.71
C ALA A 46 2.84 6.35 -9.38
N GLY A 47 2.55 6.60 -10.67
CA GLY A 47 3.01 7.80 -11.39
C GLY A 47 2.51 9.12 -10.80
N GLU A 48 1.41 9.11 -10.04
CA GLU A 48 0.91 10.28 -9.30
C GLU A 48 1.70 10.54 -7.99
N GLN A 49 2.73 9.75 -7.68
CA GLN A 49 3.57 9.83 -6.48
C GLN A 49 2.73 9.81 -5.17
N PRO A 50 1.96 8.74 -4.91
CA PRO A 50 1.24 8.60 -3.65
C PRO A 50 2.20 8.51 -2.47
N VAL A 51 1.71 8.86 -1.28
CA VAL A 51 2.50 8.85 -0.04
C VAL A 51 2.81 7.43 0.43
N ALA A 52 1.96 6.47 0.07
CA ALA A 52 2.14 5.06 0.31
C ALA A 52 1.32 4.22 -0.67
N ILE A 53 1.77 2.98 -0.87
CA ILE A 53 1.03 1.92 -1.57
C ILE A 53 0.79 0.77 -0.59
N ILE A 54 -0.47 0.37 -0.43
CA ILE A 54 -0.89 -0.76 0.40
C ILE A 54 -1.15 -1.96 -0.49
N LEU A 55 -0.54 -3.10 -0.16
CA LEU A 55 -0.65 -4.35 -0.90
C LEU A 55 -1.15 -5.47 0.01
N ASP A 56 -2.25 -6.08 -0.38
CA ASP A 56 -2.58 -7.43 0.06
C ASP A 56 -1.65 -8.41 -0.65
N LEU A 57 -0.71 -9.01 0.09
CA LEU A 57 0.27 -9.94 -0.48
C LEU A 57 -0.37 -11.26 -0.92
N ASN A 58 -1.63 -11.52 -0.55
CA ASN A 58 -2.40 -12.66 -1.03
C ASN A 58 -3.32 -12.31 -2.22
N TYR A 59 -3.28 -11.07 -2.73
CA TYR A 59 -4.10 -10.67 -3.87
C TYR A 59 -3.42 -11.00 -5.21
N GLU A 60 -3.51 -12.26 -5.63
CA GLU A 60 -2.82 -12.78 -6.82
C GLU A 60 -3.10 -12.01 -8.11
N ALA A 61 -4.29 -11.40 -8.27
CA ALA A 61 -4.66 -10.66 -9.48
C ALA A 61 -3.73 -9.47 -9.80
N VAL A 62 -3.00 -8.95 -8.79
CA VAL A 62 -2.03 -7.86 -8.98
C VAL A 62 -0.58 -8.33 -8.90
N HIS A 63 -0.33 -9.63 -8.73
CA HIS A 63 1.01 -10.22 -8.59
C HIS A 63 1.92 -9.42 -7.63
N PRO A 64 1.57 -9.34 -6.33
CA PRO A 64 2.11 -8.33 -5.42
C PRO A 64 3.64 -8.36 -5.29
N LEU A 65 4.27 -9.54 -5.26
CA LEU A 65 5.74 -9.64 -5.20
C LEU A 65 6.43 -9.06 -6.44
N ARG A 66 5.92 -9.38 -7.64
CA ARG A 66 6.41 -8.84 -8.91
C ARG A 66 6.26 -7.33 -8.94
N LEU A 67 5.13 -6.83 -8.44
CA LEU A 67 4.80 -5.41 -8.38
C LEU A 67 5.76 -4.66 -7.45
N ILE A 68 6.07 -5.21 -6.28
CA ILE A 68 7.06 -4.66 -5.34
C ILE A 68 8.43 -4.54 -6.02
N THR A 69 8.91 -5.62 -6.65
CA THR A 69 10.19 -5.60 -7.37
C THR A 69 10.20 -4.55 -8.48
N ARG A 70 9.11 -4.43 -9.23
CA ARG A 70 9.00 -3.46 -10.33
C ARG A 70 8.98 -2.01 -9.84
N LEU A 71 8.28 -1.74 -8.75
CA LEU A 71 8.23 -0.42 -8.13
C LEU A 71 9.60 -0.03 -7.57
N LYS A 72 10.24 -0.90 -6.79
CA LYS A 72 11.55 -0.59 -6.18
C LYS A 72 12.71 -0.61 -7.18
N GLY A 73 12.59 -1.37 -8.28
CA GLY A 73 13.55 -1.38 -9.38
C GLY A 73 13.52 -0.11 -10.25
N ASN A 74 12.47 0.71 -10.16
CA ASN A 74 12.35 1.96 -10.91
C ASN A 74 12.66 3.17 -10.02
N ALA A 75 13.66 3.97 -10.40
CA ALA A 75 14.08 5.16 -9.67
C ALA A 75 12.94 6.16 -9.44
N GLN A 76 11.95 6.22 -10.34
CA GLN A 76 10.77 7.08 -10.20
C GLN A 76 9.94 6.74 -8.96
N PHE A 77 9.79 5.45 -8.65
CA PHE A 77 8.89 4.95 -7.60
C PHE A 77 9.62 4.55 -6.31
N LYS A 78 10.96 4.56 -6.31
CA LYS A 78 11.79 4.07 -5.20
C LYS A 78 11.48 4.71 -3.85
N ASN A 79 11.07 5.98 -3.86
CA ASN A 79 10.77 6.76 -2.66
C ASN A 79 9.35 6.52 -2.11
N ILE A 80 8.49 5.79 -2.84
CA ILE A 80 7.14 5.47 -2.37
C ILE A 80 7.23 4.37 -1.31
N SER A 81 6.57 4.59 -0.18
CA SER A 81 6.45 3.61 0.91
C SER A 81 5.53 2.47 0.52
N LEU A 82 6.04 1.24 0.51
CA LEU A 82 5.29 0.02 0.21
C LEU A 82 4.95 -0.72 1.50
N ILE A 83 3.67 -0.96 1.72
CA ILE A 83 3.14 -1.60 2.92
C ILE A 83 2.39 -2.87 2.51
N GLY A 84 2.98 -4.03 2.78
CA GLY A 84 2.39 -5.34 2.56
C GLY A 84 1.73 -5.92 3.81
N TYR A 85 0.56 -6.53 3.66
CA TYR A 85 0.01 -7.41 4.69
C TYR A 85 -0.30 -8.80 4.15
N LEU A 86 -0.26 -9.80 5.03
CA LEU A 86 -0.47 -11.21 4.70
C LEU A 86 -1.37 -11.91 5.74
N SER A 87 -2.15 -12.90 5.31
CA SER A 87 -3.29 -13.43 6.08
C SER A 87 -2.92 -14.14 7.39
N HIS A 88 -1.85 -14.94 7.41
CA HIS A 88 -1.39 -15.75 8.56
C HIS A 88 0.13 -15.65 8.68
N VAL A 89 0.80 -16.39 9.56
CA VAL A 89 2.28 -16.42 9.62
C VAL A 89 2.84 -17.13 8.38
N GLN A 90 2.88 -16.43 7.25
CA GLN A 90 3.47 -16.89 5.99
C GLN A 90 4.93 -16.42 5.94
N GLY A 91 5.79 -17.07 6.71
CA GLY A 91 7.19 -16.64 6.90
C GLY A 91 7.96 -16.51 5.59
N GLU A 92 7.75 -17.45 4.66
CA GLU A 92 8.38 -17.41 3.34
C GLU A 92 7.85 -16.25 2.48
N LEU A 93 6.52 -16.04 2.43
CA LEU A 93 5.95 -14.89 1.72
C LEU A 93 6.44 -13.56 2.31
N LYS A 94 6.56 -13.48 3.64
CA LYS A 94 7.13 -12.31 4.33
C LYS A 94 8.57 -12.06 3.89
N ARG A 95 9.40 -13.11 3.85
CA ARG A 95 10.80 -13.05 3.39
C ARG A 95 10.87 -12.57 1.95
N GLN A 96 10.11 -13.19 1.04
CA GLN A 96 10.06 -12.83 -0.37
C GLN A 96 9.60 -11.38 -0.59
N ALA A 97 8.61 -10.91 0.18
CA ALA A 97 8.14 -9.52 0.08
C ALA A 97 9.24 -8.52 0.51
N HIS A 98 9.99 -8.82 1.57
CA HIS A 98 11.13 -7.99 1.97
C HIS A 98 12.27 -8.04 0.96
N GLU A 99 12.60 -9.22 0.44
CA GLU A 99 13.63 -9.39 -0.61
C GLU A 99 13.27 -8.66 -1.90
N ALA A 100 11.98 -8.62 -2.26
CA ALA A 100 11.48 -7.82 -3.37
C ALA A 100 11.61 -6.31 -3.14
N GLY A 101 11.79 -5.87 -1.88
CA GLY A 101 11.98 -4.48 -1.49
C GLY A 101 10.78 -3.83 -0.78
N CYS A 102 9.84 -4.61 -0.22
CA CYS A 102 8.72 -4.05 0.55
C CYS A 102 9.23 -3.44 1.85
N ASP A 103 8.89 -2.18 2.12
CA ASP A 103 9.40 -1.42 3.26
C ASP A 103 8.82 -1.94 4.58
N ILE A 104 7.53 -2.31 4.58
CA ILE A 104 6.83 -2.80 5.77
C ILE A 104 6.02 -4.04 5.40
N VAL A 105 6.23 -5.15 6.10
CA VAL A 105 5.42 -6.38 5.95
C VAL A 105 4.91 -6.86 7.30
N MET A 106 3.59 -7.03 7.44
CA MET A 106 2.97 -7.45 8.69
C MET A 106 1.80 -8.43 8.50
N THR A 107 1.38 -9.08 9.58
CA THR A 107 0.20 -9.94 9.54
C THR A 107 -1.07 -9.11 9.40
N ARG A 108 -2.13 -9.72 8.87
CA ARG A 108 -3.45 -9.09 8.67
C ARG A 108 -4.02 -8.50 9.97
N SER A 109 -3.86 -9.19 11.10
CA SER A 109 -4.29 -8.70 12.41
C SER A 109 -3.50 -7.47 12.84
N ALA A 110 -2.17 -7.52 12.74
CA ALA A 110 -1.29 -6.40 13.06
C ALA A 110 -1.57 -5.19 12.16
N PHE A 111 -1.81 -5.41 10.86
CA PHE A 111 -2.19 -4.37 9.92
C PHE A 111 -3.51 -3.72 10.34
N SER A 112 -4.56 -4.50 10.57
CA SER A 112 -5.85 -3.95 10.99
C SER A 112 -5.79 -3.19 12.31
N GLN A 113 -4.97 -3.62 13.27
CA GLN A 113 -4.82 -2.96 14.57
C GLN A 113 -4.05 -1.64 14.46
N ASN A 114 -2.97 -1.62 13.66
CA ASN A 114 -2.08 -0.47 13.56
C ASN A 114 -2.46 0.51 12.44
N LEU A 115 -3.44 0.18 11.60
CA LEU A 115 -3.85 0.96 10.43
C LEU A 115 -4.04 2.46 10.71
N PRO A 116 -4.77 2.89 11.77
CA PRO A 116 -4.92 4.33 12.05
C PRO A 116 -3.58 5.03 12.31
N GLN A 117 -2.67 4.38 13.04
CA GLN A 117 -1.35 4.95 13.35
C GLN A 117 -0.44 4.97 12.12
N ILE A 118 -0.47 3.91 11.31
CA ILE A 118 0.31 3.82 10.06
C ILE A 118 -0.10 4.96 9.13
N LEU A 119 -1.40 5.15 8.89
CA LEU A 119 -1.86 6.19 7.97
C LEU A 119 -1.62 7.59 8.51
N LYS A 120 -1.78 7.82 9.82
CA LYS A 120 -1.45 9.10 10.44
C LYS A 120 0.02 9.47 10.23
N ARG A 121 0.95 8.54 10.47
CA ARG A 121 2.39 8.77 10.23
C ARG A 121 2.68 9.16 8.79
N HIS A 122 2.08 8.48 7.81
CA HIS A 122 2.28 8.82 6.40
C HIS A 122 1.63 10.14 6.00
N ALA A 123 0.53 10.54 6.65
CA ALA A 123 -0.06 11.87 6.47
C ALA A 123 0.84 12.98 6.99
N ASP A 124 1.52 12.75 8.13
CA ASP A 124 2.40 13.73 8.79
C ASP A 124 3.75 13.89 8.05
N MET A 125 4.25 12.83 7.39
CA MET A 125 5.52 12.84 6.64
C MET A 125 5.40 13.38 5.20
N ALA A 126 4.19 13.40 4.65
CA ALA A 126 3.91 13.89 3.30
C ALA A 126 3.70 15.41 3.25
#